data_AF-A0AAD7DKP9-F1
#
_entry.id   AF-A0AAD7DKP9-F1
#
_cell.length_a   1.000
_cell.length_b   1.000
_cell.length_c   1.000
_cell.angle_alpha   90.00
_cell.angle_beta   90.00
_cell.angle_gamma   90.00
#
_symmetry.space_group_name_H-M   'P 1'
#
loop_
_entity.id
_entity.type
_entity.pdbx_description
1 polymer ?
#
loop_
_entity_poly.entity_id
_entity_poly.type
_entity_poly.pdbx_seq_one_letter_code
_entity_poly.pdbx_strand_id
1 'polypeptide(L)'
;MQISEVVAVGVFCSYFSVITGLLLIARSFSSQNRGGRVYVFIALAVASFVHTWFCNSPLIIKLRLENPSRTDPGLEILKLSPPWAHVCFGKANWWWSQQLCLFTVGAWTIFRRRCHHIKLIWVYMLLGQFVAISIASNLFYLALVLAPRLPSPSSSHGMSSLPAPVALWLPILLSLGTIATSPFTSERSFLPNLLLMHTLIILPLLVPDRLFPLAQASAEPKSRFAISLKTLYVVVFGAALVLHACTTGQAAGDPPVSIRNLALKAWNVLHSHPAQSSIGWDVIWTSISFVVWLILHPELQPRVLPSSPTIKGRFLTAMYLVMATPLLLVGVLAPHVFWTT
;
A
#
# COMPACT_ATOMS: atom_id res chain seq x y z
N MET A 1 23.00 -17.68 -24.88
CA MET A 1 22.04 -16.99 -23.99
C MET A 1 21.05 -16.28 -24.89
N GLN A 2 19.77 -16.62 -24.79
CA GLN A 2 18.75 -16.01 -25.64
C GLN A 2 18.50 -14.56 -25.20
N ILE A 3 18.09 -13.69 -26.14
CA ILE A 3 17.81 -12.27 -25.86
C ILE A 3 16.83 -12.13 -24.68
N SER A 4 15.87 -13.04 -24.56
CA SER A 4 14.90 -13.15 -23.46
C SER A 4 15.55 -13.34 -22.09
N GLU A 5 16.59 -14.18 -21.98
CA GLU A 5 17.32 -14.42 -20.73
C GLU A 5 18.12 -13.20 -20.31
N VAL A 6 18.79 -12.54 -21.25
CA VAL A 6 19.57 -11.33 -21.00
C VAL A 6 18.66 -10.19 -20.53
N VAL A 7 17.47 -10.04 -21.14
CA VAL A 7 16.47 -9.05 -20.72
C VAL A 7 15.93 -9.38 -19.33
N ALA A 8 15.61 -10.64 -19.04
CA ALA A 8 15.12 -11.05 -17.72
C ALA A 8 16.17 -10.81 -16.62
N VAL A 9 17.43 -11.16 -16.86
CA VAL A 9 18.55 -10.87 -15.95
C VAL A 9 18.77 -9.36 -15.81
N GLY A 10 18.68 -8.60 -16.90
CA GLY A 10 18.81 -7.14 -16.87
C GLY A 10 17.71 -6.46 -16.04
N VAL A 11 16.46 -6.89 -16.22
CA VAL A 11 15.30 -6.46 -15.41
C VAL A 11 15.52 -6.84 -13.94
N PHE A 12 15.95 -8.07 -13.67
CA PHE A 12 16.28 -8.52 -12.33
C PHE A 12 17.38 -7.66 -11.69
N CYS A 13 18.52 -7.47 -12.35
CA CYS A 13 19.62 -6.65 -11.86
C CYS A 13 19.21 -5.19 -11.65
N SER A 14 18.34 -4.63 -12.49
CA SER A 14 17.85 -3.26 -12.33
C SER A 14 16.97 -3.11 -11.08
N TYR A 15 16.14 -4.10 -10.74
CA TYR A 15 15.39 -4.12 -9.48
C TYR A 15 16.33 -4.04 -8.26
N PHE A 16 17.33 -4.91 -8.17
CA PHE A 16 18.28 -4.91 -7.06
C PHE A 16 19.12 -3.63 -7.01
N SER A 17 19.45 -3.07 -8.17
CA SER A 17 20.18 -1.79 -8.25
C SER A 17 19.34 -0.63 -7.72
N VAL A 18 18.04 -0.57 -8.04
CA VAL A 18 17.12 0.45 -7.51
C VAL A 18 16.96 0.31 -5.99
N ILE A 19 16.72 -0.91 -5.50
CA ILE A 19 16.59 -1.17 -4.05
C ILE A 19 17.88 -0.79 -3.31
N THR A 20 19.03 -1.21 -3.84
CA THR A 20 20.33 -0.89 -3.25
C THR A 20 20.59 0.62 -3.27
N GLY A 21 20.29 1.28 -4.39
CA GLY A 21 20.39 2.73 -4.51
C GLY A 21 19.56 3.47 -3.46
N LEU A 22 18.32 3.05 -3.24
CA LEU A 22 17.44 3.63 -2.21
C LEU A 22 17.96 3.39 -0.79
N LEU A 23 18.50 2.20 -0.50
CA LEU A 23 19.11 1.90 0.80
C LEU A 23 20.39 2.70 1.04
N LEU A 24 21.21 2.90 0.00
CA LEU A 24 22.42 3.72 0.08
C LEU A 24 22.08 5.20 0.31
N ILE A 25 21.05 5.71 -0.37
CA ILE A 25 20.51 7.05 -0.12
C ILE A 25 20.05 7.17 1.33
N ALA A 26 19.29 6.18 1.84
CA ALA A 26 18.84 6.17 3.24
C ALA A 26 20.01 6.12 4.23
N ARG A 27 21.08 5.37 3.94
CA ARG A 27 22.30 5.31 4.76
C ARG A 27 23.03 6.66 4.80
N SER A 28 23.03 7.41 3.70
CA SER A 28 23.60 8.77 3.67
C SER A 28 22.91 9.70 4.66
N PHE A 29 21.59 9.59 4.81
CA PHE A 29 20.82 10.38 5.79
C PHE A 29 20.98 9.85 7.23
N SER A 30 21.22 8.54 7.40
CA SER A 30 21.38 7.91 8.71
C SER A 30 22.61 8.41 9.48
N SER A 31 23.64 8.92 8.79
CA SER A 31 24.83 9.52 9.42
C SER A 31 24.47 10.65 10.40
N GLN A 32 23.41 11.40 10.10
CA GLN A 32 23.05 12.62 10.83
C GLN A 32 21.96 12.42 11.90
N ASN A 33 21.26 11.28 11.92
CA ASN A 33 20.14 11.04 12.82
C ASN A 33 20.08 9.57 13.28
N ARG A 34 20.91 9.21 14.27
CA ARG A 34 21.07 7.83 14.81
C ARG A 34 19.92 7.40 15.74
N GLY A 35 18.68 7.65 15.36
CA GLY A 35 17.53 7.16 16.13
C GLY A 35 17.29 5.66 15.89
N GLY A 36 16.99 4.89 16.94
CA GLY A 36 16.62 3.46 16.82
C GLY A 36 15.47 3.20 15.83
N ARG A 37 14.61 4.19 15.59
CA ARG A 37 13.50 4.14 14.63
C ARG A 37 13.97 3.87 13.18
N VAL A 38 15.13 4.41 12.79
CA VAL A 38 15.71 4.21 11.45
C VAL A 38 16.01 2.73 11.22
N TYR A 39 16.68 2.10 12.19
CA TYR A 39 17.02 0.68 12.12
C TYR A 39 15.80 -0.22 12.10
N VAL A 40 14.72 0.15 12.81
CA VAL A 40 13.46 -0.61 12.79
C VAL A 40 12.88 -0.67 11.37
N PHE A 41 12.77 0.46 10.66
CA PHE A 41 12.21 0.44 9.29
C PHE A 41 13.13 -0.20 8.26
N ILE A 42 14.47 -0.09 8.43
CA ILE A 42 15.42 -0.84 7.60
C ILE A 42 15.24 -2.35 7.83
N ALA A 43 15.17 -2.78 9.09
CA ALA A 43 14.98 -4.18 9.43
C ALA A 43 13.64 -4.72 8.90
N LEU A 44 12.56 -3.94 9.02
CA LEU A 44 11.25 -4.30 8.47
C LEU A 44 11.28 -4.39 6.93
N ALA A 45 11.95 -3.46 6.24
CA ALA A 45 12.10 -3.51 4.78
C ALA A 45 12.89 -4.75 4.32
N VAL A 46 13.98 -5.07 5.02
CA VAL A 46 14.79 -6.27 4.72
C VAL A 46 13.99 -7.54 5.02
N ALA A 47 13.33 -7.61 6.17
CA ALA A 47 12.54 -8.77 6.56
C ALA A 47 11.36 -9.01 5.60
N SER A 48 10.64 -7.95 5.22
CA SER A 48 9.53 -8.06 4.26
C SER A 48 10.03 -8.44 2.87
N PHE A 49 11.18 -7.92 2.43
CA PHE A 49 11.82 -8.32 1.18
C PHE A 49 12.23 -9.79 1.18
N VAL A 50 12.99 -10.23 2.18
CA VAL A 50 13.44 -11.63 2.31
C VAL A 50 12.23 -12.57 2.34
N HIS A 51 11.17 -12.22 3.08
CA HIS A 51 10.01 -13.10 3.19
C HIS A 51 9.20 -13.20 1.89
N THR A 52 8.87 -12.06 1.28
CA THR A 52 8.14 -12.03 0.00
C THR A 52 8.94 -12.68 -1.12
N TRP A 53 10.26 -12.52 -1.12
CA TRP A 53 11.18 -13.21 -2.03
C TRP A 53 11.16 -14.71 -1.82
N PHE A 54 11.32 -15.15 -0.57
CA PHE A 54 11.35 -16.58 -0.22
C PHE A 54 10.06 -17.28 -0.64
N CYS A 55 8.90 -16.64 -0.50
CA CYS A 55 7.62 -17.18 -0.95
C CYS A 55 7.54 -17.41 -2.47
N ASN A 56 8.23 -16.59 -3.27
CA ASN A 56 8.24 -16.70 -4.73
C ASN A 56 9.28 -17.70 -5.27
N SER A 57 10.38 -17.92 -4.53
CA SER A 57 11.50 -18.73 -5.00
C SER A 57 11.15 -20.20 -5.37
N PRO A 58 10.28 -20.93 -4.64
CA PRO A 58 9.91 -22.30 -5.00
C PRO A 58 9.14 -22.37 -6.33
N LEU A 59 8.34 -21.35 -6.65
CA LEU A 59 7.61 -21.30 -7.92
C LEU A 59 8.58 -21.19 -9.10
N ILE A 60 9.57 -20.30 -8.98
CA ILE A 60 10.57 -20.08 -10.03
C ILE A 60 11.38 -21.36 -10.27
N ILE A 61 11.77 -22.05 -9.18
CA ILE A 61 12.50 -23.31 -9.26
C ILE A 61 11.62 -24.40 -9.88
N LYS A 62 10.37 -24.55 -9.43
CA LYS A 62 9.44 -25.57 -9.94
C LYS A 62 9.14 -25.39 -11.42
N LEU A 63 8.82 -24.17 -11.87
CA LEU A 63 8.58 -23.86 -13.28
C LEU A 63 9.80 -24.18 -14.15
N ARG A 64 11.02 -23.94 -13.62
CA ARG A 64 12.27 -24.27 -14.31
C ARG A 64 12.50 -25.77 -14.42
N LEU A 65 12.12 -26.54 -13.40
CA LEU A 65 12.30 -28.00 -13.38
C LEU A 65 11.26 -28.75 -14.24
N GLU A 66 10.03 -28.25 -14.32
CA GLU A 66 8.94 -28.92 -15.07
C GLU A 66 9.05 -28.75 -16.60
N ASN A 67 9.79 -27.76 -17.10
CA ASN A 67 9.95 -27.52 -18.54
C ASN A 67 11.42 -27.27 -18.95
N PRO A 68 12.33 -28.26 -18.79
CA PRO A 68 13.77 -28.06 -19.04
C PRO A 68 14.13 -27.90 -20.53
N SER A 69 13.27 -28.35 -21.44
CA SER A 69 13.52 -28.38 -22.90
C SER A 69 12.83 -27.27 -23.69
N ARG A 70 12.09 -26.36 -23.04
CA ARG A 70 11.29 -25.33 -23.72
C ARG A 70 12.08 -24.03 -23.84
N THR A 71 12.72 -23.84 -24.99
CA THR A 71 13.68 -22.76 -25.34
C THR A 71 13.05 -21.38 -25.56
N ASP A 72 11.94 -21.01 -24.92
CA ASP A 72 11.49 -19.60 -24.95
C ASP A 72 10.70 -19.22 -23.67
N PRO A 73 11.35 -19.24 -22.49
CA PRO A 73 10.69 -18.91 -21.23
C PRO A 73 10.20 -17.44 -21.21
N GLY A 74 10.84 -16.53 -21.93
CA GLY A 74 10.49 -15.10 -21.89
C GLY A 74 9.18 -14.74 -22.59
N LEU A 75 8.81 -15.44 -23.67
CA LEU A 75 7.61 -15.09 -24.45
C LEU A 75 6.34 -15.65 -23.81
N GLU A 76 6.40 -16.77 -23.10
CA GLU A 76 5.28 -17.22 -22.29
C GLU A 76 5.12 -16.39 -21.01
N ILE A 77 6.20 -15.93 -20.34
CA ILE A 77 6.10 -14.96 -19.22
C ILE A 77 5.35 -13.67 -19.61
N LEU A 78 5.36 -13.30 -20.90
CA LEU A 78 4.55 -12.21 -21.45
C LEU A 78 3.15 -12.64 -21.94
N LYS A 79 2.95 -13.90 -22.35
CA LYS A 79 1.60 -14.50 -22.55
C LYS A 79 0.94 -14.92 -21.22
N LEU A 80 1.63 -14.72 -20.11
CA LEU A 80 1.25 -15.23 -18.80
C LEU A 80 0.18 -14.31 -18.17
N SER A 81 -1.08 -14.60 -18.46
CA SER A 81 -2.20 -14.35 -17.54
C SER A 81 -2.40 -15.34 -16.35
N PRO A 82 -1.43 -16.08 -15.75
CA PRO A 82 -1.72 -16.95 -14.60
C PRO A 82 -1.61 -16.34 -13.19
N PRO A 83 -0.54 -15.64 -12.75
CA PRO A 83 -0.34 -15.42 -11.31
C PRO A 83 -1.24 -14.34 -10.73
N TRP A 84 -1.35 -13.20 -11.42
CA TRP A 84 -2.19 -12.08 -10.99
C TRP A 84 -3.68 -12.36 -11.19
N ALA A 85 -4.03 -13.14 -12.21
CA ALA A 85 -5.38 -13.64 -12.35
C ALA A 85 -5.74 -14.56 -11.16
N HIS A 86 -4.83 -15.46 -10.77
CA HIS A 86 -5.06 -16.37 -9.65
C HIS A 86 -5.29 -15.63 -8.33
N VAL A 87 -4.56 -14.54 -8.04
CA VAL A 87 -4.74 -13.79 -6.78
C VAL A 87 -5.97 -12.89 -6.77
N CYS A 88 -6.60 -12.69 -7.92
CA CYS A 88 -7.79 -11.87 -8.08
C CYS A 88 -9.06 -12.69 -8.30
N PHE A 89 -8.94 -13.86 -8.92
CA PHE A 89 -10.05 -14.78 -9.11
C PHE A 89 -10.21 -15.67 -7.89
N GLY A 90 -11.45 -15.73 -7.40
CA GLY A 90 -11.80 -16.41 -6.16
C GLY A 90 -12.04 -15.44 -5.02
N LYS A 91 -13.18 -15.62 -4.33
CA LYS A 91 -13.65 -14.72 -3.27
C LYS A 91 -12.61 -14.54 -2.15
N ALA A 92 -11.96 -15.62 -1.75
CA ALA A 92 -10.95 -15.60 -0.67
C ALA A 92 -9.56 -15.11 -1.16
N ASN A 93 -9.23 -15.32 -2.44
CA ASN A 93 -7.99 -14.84 -3.03
C ASN A 93 -8.03 -13.30 -3.13
N TRP A 94 -9.14 -12.79 -3.68
CA TRP A 94 -9.39 -11.36 -3.74
C TRP A 94 -9.47 -10.70 -2.37
N TRP A 95 -10.01 -11.39 -1.36
CA TRP A 95 -10.10 -10.88 0.00
C TRP A 95 -8.73 -10.44 0.56
N TRP A 96 -7.66 -11.14 0.21
CA TRP A 96 -6.28 -10.73 0.50
C TRP A 96 -5.83 -9.57 -0.38
N SER A 97 -5.94 -9.72 -1.71
CA SER A 97 -5.39 -8.78 -2.70
C SER A 97 -5.99 -7.38 -2.61
N GLN A 98 -7.30 -7.28 -2.36
CA GLN A 98 -8.02 -6.01 -2.25
C GLN A 98 -7.41 -5.07 -1.19
N GLN A 99 -6.75 -5.61 -0.16
CA GLN A 99 -6.27 -4.83 0.98
C GLN A 99 -5.12 -3.93 0.59
N LEU A 100 -4.19 -4.44 -0.23
CA LEU A 100 -3.14 -3.63 -0.82
C LEU A 100 -3.73 -2.58 -1.76
N CYS A 101 -4.74 -2.95 -2.55
CA CYS A 101 -5.40 -2.00 -3.45
C CYS A 101 -6.08 -0.86 -2.66
N LEU A 102 -6.84 -1.18 -1.62
CA LEU A 102 -7.49 -0.19 -0.75
C LEU A 102 -6.47 0.69 -0.02
N PHE A 103 -5.37 0.10 0.47
CA PHE A 103 -4.31 0.85 1.14
C PHE A 103 -3.62 1.85 0.19
N THR A 104 -3.24 1.39 -1.00
CA THR A 104 -2.51 2.17 -2.01
C THR A 104 -3.39 3.26 -2.63
N VAL A 105 -4.60 2.90 -3.10
CA VAL A 105 -5.58 3.85 -3.68
C VAL A 105 -6.03 4.86 -2.63
N GLY A 106 -6.46 4.37 -1.47
CA GLY A 106 -7.13 5.18 -0.48
C GLY A 106 -6.15 5.96 0.40
N ALA A 107 -5.47 5.25 1.29
CA ALA A 107 -4.70 5.89 2.36
C ALA A 107 -3.44 6.56 1.82
N TRP A 108 -2.66 5.84 1.00
CA TRP A 108 -1.32 6.25 0.62
C TRP A 108 -1.31 7.39 -0.39
N THR A 109 -2.20 7.33 -1.40
CA THR A 109 -2.34 8.38 -2.43
C THR A 109 -2.73 9.73 -1.80
N ILE A 110 -3.63 9.73 -0.82
CA ILE A 110 -4.04 10.96 -0.12
C ILE A 110 -2.92 11.42 0.84
N PHE A 111 -2.29 10.50 1.56
CA PHE A 111 -1.25 10.82 2.54
C PHE A 111 -0.06 11.57 1.94
N ARG A 112 0.28 11.30 0.67
CA ARG A 112 1.29 12.08 -0.07
C ARG A 112 1.08 13.58 0.05
N ARG A 113 -0.17 14.06 -0.07
CA ARG A 113 -0.49 15.49 -0.06
C ARG A 113 -0.19 16.16 1.28
N ARG A 114 0.02 15.40 2.37
CA ARG A 114 0.42 15.97 3.66
C ARG A 114 1.92 16.11 3.82
N CYS A 115 2.70 15.33 3.09
CA CYS A 115 4.14 15.21 3.27
C CYS A 115 4.91 16.11 2.30
N HIS A 116 4.52 17.39 2.15
CA HIS A 116 5.09 18.32 1.16
C HIS A 116 6.63 18.47 1.18
N HIS A 117 7.27 18.07 2.28
CA HIS A 117 8.71 18.19 2.44
C HIS A 117 9.51 17.09 1.74
N ILE A 118 8.87 15.99 1.36
CA ILE A 118 9.52 14.91 0.61
C ILE A 118 9.25 15.15 -0.88
N LYS A 119 10.24 15.71 -1.59
CA LYS A 119 10.13 16.06 -3.02
C LYS A 119 9.84 14.85 -3.93
N LEU A 120 10.15 13.64 -3.48
CA LEU A 120 10.14 12.41 -4.28
C LEU A 120 9.13 11.37 -3.76
N ILE A 121 8.00 11.78 -3.18
CA ILE A 121 7.00 10.82 -2.68
C ILE A 121 6.49 9.89 -3.78
N TRP A 122 6.32 10.43 -5.00
CA TRP A 122 5.89 9.65 -6.16
C TRP A 122 6.82 8.45 -6.44
N VAL A 123 8.12 8.56 -6.12
CA VAL A 123 9.08 7.47 -6.31
C VAL A 123 8.74 6.28 -5.42
N TYR A 124 8.29 6.49 -4.18
CA TYR A 124 7.90 5.37 -3.30
C TYR A 124 6.63 4.68 -3.78
N MET A 125 5.71 5.44 -4.37
CA MET A 125 4.46 4.91 -4.88
C MET A 125 4.66 4.16 -6.21
N LEU A 126 5.57 4.65 -7.06
CA LEU A 126 6.07 3.90 -8.23
C LEU A 126 6.86 2.67 -7.80
N LEU A 127 7.71 2.79 -6.78
CA LEU A 127 8.44 1.67 -6.22
C LEU A 127 7.48 0.55 -5.79
N GLY A 128 6.34 0.89 -5.19
CA GLY A 128 5.27 -0.08 -4.91
C GLY A 128 4.66 -0.77 -6.14
N GLN A 129 4.84 -0.24 -7.35
CA GLN A 129 4.47 -0.94 -8.60
C GLN A 129 5.53 -1.95 -9.05
N PHE A 130 6.76 -1.77 -8.58
CA PHE A 130 7.94 -2.55 -8.98
C PHE A 130 8.31 -3.61 -7.93
N VAL A 131 8.09 -3.33 -6.65
CA VAL A 131 8.41 -4.23 -5.53
C VAL A 131 7.21 -4.38 -4.61
N ALA A 132 7.30 -5.30 -3.65
CA ALA A 132 6.27 -5.50 -2.63
C ALA A 132 5.95 -4.18 -1.91
N ILE A 133 4.66 -3.91 -1.72
CA ILE A 133 4.13 -2.66 -1.15
C ILE A 133 4.68 -2.44 0.27
N SER A 134 4.90 -3.49 1.03
CA SER A 134 5.50 -3.46 2.37
C SER A 134 6.91 -2.86 2.36
N ILE A 135 7.74 -3.20 1.36
CA ILE A 135 9.10 -2.67 1.24
C ILE A 135 9.02 -1.18 0.93
N ALA A 136 8.20 -0.82 -0.07
CA ALA A 136 8.02 0.57 -0.46
C ALA A 136 7.44 1.42 0.68
N SER A 137 6.51 0.86 1.46
CA SER A 137 5.94 1.48 2.67
C SER A 137 7.00 1.67 3.77
N ASN A 138 7.84 0.67 4.03
CA ASN A 138 8.92 0.79 5.01
C ASN A 138 9.98 1.82 4.61
N LEU A 139 10.37 1.85 3.34
CA LEU A 139 11.27 2.88 2.83
C LEU A 139 10.64 4.27 2.89
N PHE A 140 9.34 4.37 2.66
CA PHE A 140 8.60 5.61 2.83
C PHE A 140 8.54 6.06 4.30
N TYR A 141 8.25 5.15 5.24
CA TYR A 141 8.28 5.46 6.67
C TYR A 141 9.69 5.83 7.15
N LEU A 142 10.71 5.17 6.63
CA LEU A 142 12.10 5.53 6.85
C LEU A 142 12.39 6.94 6.35
N ALA A 143 11.91 7.30 5.16
CA ALA A 143 12.04 8.66 4.63
C ALA A 143 11.33 9.70 5.51
N LEU A 144 10.16 9.39 6.08
CA LEU A 144 9.48 10.26 7.03
C LEU A 144 10.29 10.46 8.32
N VAL A 145 10.93 9.40 8.84
CA VAL A 145 11.78 9.49 10.04
C VAL A 145 13.03 10.34 9.78
N LEU A 146 13.59 10.24 8.58
CA LEU A 146 14.80 10.97 8.18
C LEU A 146 14.52 12.40 7.75
N ALA A 147 13.29 12.70 7.30
CA ALA A 147 12.91 14.03 6.88
C ALA A 147 13.04 15.02 8.04
N PRO A 148 13.68 16.20 7.82
CA PRO A 148 13.73 17.24 8.83
C PRO A 148 12.33 17.61 9.30
N ARG A 149 12.12 17.59 10.62
CA ARG A 149 10.89 18.13 11.21
C ARG A 149 10.92 19.63 11.04
N LEU A 150 10.15 20.13 10.08
CA LEU A 150 9.92 21.57 10.01
C LEU A 150 9.06 21.99 11.21
N PRO A 151 9.32 23.17 11.79
CA PRO A 151 8.52 23.67 12.89
C PRO A 151 7.07 23.69 12.42
N SER A 152 6.23 22.90 13.10
CA SER A 152 4.79 22.87 12.82
C SER A 152 4.31 24.31 12.87
N PRO A 153 3.68 24.84 11.81
CA PRO A 153 3.18 26.20 11.82
C PRO A 153 2.31 26.36 13.08
N SER A 154 2.78 27.23 13.97
CA SER A 154 2.22 27.42 15.30
C SER A 154 0.96 28.27 15.20
N SER A 155 -0.18 27.70 14.77
CA SER A 155 -1.49 28.34 14.94
C SER A 155 -2.64 27.50 14.42
N SER A 156 -3.56 27.18 15.34
CA SER A 156 -5.04 27.25 15.31
C SER A 156 -5.86 27.09 14.01
N HIS A 157 -5.35 27.28 12.80
CA HIS A 157 -6.09 27.04 11.57
C HIS A 157 -5.98 25.56 11.18
N GLY A 158 -6.90 24.79 11.75
CA GLY A 158 -6.99 23.35 11.59
C GLY A 158 -6.97 22.87 10.14
N MET A 159 -6.33 21.73 9.96
CA MET A 159 -6.26 20.87 8.76
C MET A 159 -7.60 20.59 8.06
N SER A 160 -8.73 20.98 8.65
CA SER A 160 -10.08 20.84 8.12
C SER A 160 -10.35 21.61 6.81
N SER A 161 -9.49 22.56 6.41
CA SER A 161 -9.77 23.39 5.23
C SER A 161 -8.96 23.07 3.98
N LEU A 162 -8.02 22.12 4.00
CA LEU A 162 -7.22 21.82 2.81
C LEU A 162 -8.12 21.27 1.69
N PRO A 163 -8.22 21.96 0.53
CA PRO A 163 -9.04 21.51 -0.57
C PRO A 163 -8.35 20.35 -1.31
N ALA A 164 -9.10 19.28 -1.56
CA ALA A 164 -8.75 18.22 -2.48
C ALA A 164 -9.27 18.60 -3.88
N PRO A 165 -8.39 18.87 -4.86
CA PRO A 165 -8.81 19.18 -6.22
C PRO A 165 -9.39 17.95 -6.93
N VAL A 166 -10.17 18.17 -8.00
CA VAL A 166 -10.75 17.08 -8.83
C VAL A 166 -9.70 16.11 -9.33
N ALA A 167 -8.55 16.61 -9.76
CA ALA A 167 -7.43 15.78 -10.22
C ALA A 167 -6.87 14.84 -9.13
N LEU A 168 -7.18 15.07 -7.86
CA LEU A 168 -6.86 14.17 -6.76
C LEU A 168 -8.02 13.23 -6.44
N TRP A 169 -9.21 13.79 -6.15
CA TRP A 169 -10.30 12.96 -5.63
C TRP A 169 -10.93 12.08 -6.71
N LEU A 170 -11.06 12.55 -7.94
CA LEU A 170 -11.74 11.80 -9.00
C LEU A 170 -10.99 10.51 -9.36
N PRO A 171 -9.66 10.51 -9.60
CA PRO A 171 -8.94 9.27 -9.88
C PRO A 171 -8.98 8.27 -8.72
N ILE A 172 -8.97 8.74 -7.47
CA ILE A 172 -9.10 7.89 -6.28
C ILE A 172 -10.46 7.20 -6.26
N LEU A 173 -11.55 7.95 -6.45
CA LEU A 173 -12.90 7.36 -6.42
C LEU A 173 -13.12 6.40 -7.61
N LEU A 174 -12.62 6.74 -8.80
CA LEU A 174 -12.67 5.84 -9.95
C LEU A 174 -11.85 4.56 -9.70
N SER A 175 -10.69 4.67 -9.04
CA SER A 175 -9.88 3.50 -8.65
C SER A 175 -10.58 2.62 -7.61
N LEU A 176 -11.33 3.20 -6.67
CA LEU A 176 -12.17 2.42 -5.76
C LEU A 176 -13.27 1.67 -6.52
N GLY A 177 -13.80 2.28 -7.58
CA GLY A 177 -14.71 1.62 -8.52
C GLY A 177 -14.08 0.42 -9.20
N THR A 178 -12.84 0.54 -9.72
CA THR A 178 -12.14 -0.60 -10.36
C THR A 178 -11.79 -1.71 -9.37
N ILE A 179 -11.50 -1.38 -8.11
CA ILE A 179 -11.35 -2.36 -7.02
C ILE A 179 -12.68 -3.10 -6.81
N ALA A 180 -13.81 -2.37 -6.74
CA ALA A 180 -15.13 -2.96 -6.53
C ALA A 180 -15.54 -3.92 -7.67
N THR A 181 -15.18 -3.61 -8.91
CA THR A 181 -15.49 -4.44 -10.08
C THR A 181 -14.53 -5.60 -10.31
N SER A 182 -13.34 -5.58 -9.69
CA SER A 182 -12.28 -6.58 -9.92
C SER A 182 -12.74 -8.04 -9.75
N PRO A 183 -13.50 -8.41 -8.69
CA PRO A 183 -13.99 -9.79 -8.52
C PRO A 183 -14.96 -10.26 -9.60
N PHE A 184 -15.57 -9.33 -10.32
CA PHE A 184 -16.58 -9.58 -11.34
C PHE A 184 -16.01 -9.48 -12.76
N THR A 185 -14.70 -9.27 -12.89
CA THR A 185 -14.04 -9.28 -14.19
C THR A 185 -13.91 -10.70 -14.74
N SER A 186 -13.86 -10.78 -16.07
CA SER A 186 -13.55 -12.00 -16.81
C SER A 186 -12.07 -12.02 -17.17
N GLU A 187 -11.55 -13.13 -17.69
CA GLU A 187 -10.16 -13.20 -18.20
C GLU A 187 -9.84 -12.08 -19.21
N ARG A 188 -10.82 -11.67 -20.03
CA ARG A 188 -10.66 -10.61 -21.03
C ARG A 188 -10.71 -9.21 -20.43
N SER A 189 -11.52 -8.99 -19.39
CA SER A 189 -11.71 -7.66 -18.78
C SER A 189 -10.84 -7.42 -17.55
N PHE A 190 -10.19 -8.46 -17.01
CA PHE A 190 -9.32 -8.37 -15.84
C PHE A 190 -8.12 -7.45 -16.09
N LEU A 191 -7.35 -7.71 -17.15
CA LEU A 191 -6.14 -6.93 -17.44
C LEU A 191 -6.46 -5.44 -17.73
N PRO A 192 -7.45 -5.09 -18.56
CA PRO A 192 -7.85 -3.70 -18.73
C PRO A 192 -8.28 -3.02 -17.41
N ASN A 193 -9.06 -3.71 -16.56
CA ASN A 193 -9.48 -3.15 -15.27
C ASN A 193 -8.30 -2.92 -14.33
N LEU A 194 -7.35 -3.87 -14.30
CA LEU A 194 -6.11 -3.77 -13.53
C LEU A 194 -5.26 -2.59 -14.01
N LEU A 195 -5.00 -2.49 -15.31
CA LEU A 195 -4.26 -1.38 -15.91
C LEU A 195 -4.93 -0.03 -15.66
N LEU A 196 -6.26 0.03 -15.73
CA LEU A 196 -7.03 1.24 -15.42
C LEU A 196 -6.82 1.65 -13.97
N MET A 197 -6.94 0.71 -13.01
CA MET A 197 -6.65 0.97 -11.59
C MET A 197 -5.25 1.55 -11.40
N HIS A 198 -4.22 0.92 -11.97
CA HIS A 198 -2.83 1.38 -11.85
C HIS A 198 -2.59 2.75 -12.52
N THR A 199 -3.23 3.01 -13.65
CA THR A 199 -3.14 4.31 -14.33
C THR A 199 -3.78 5.41 -13.49
N LEU A 200 -4.95 5.13 -12.91
CA LEU A 200 -5.68 6.09 -12.08
C LEU A 200 -4.95 6.43 -10.77
N ILE A 201 -4.23 5.49 -10.14
CA ILE A 201 -3.42 5.81 -8.95
C ILE A 201 -2.17 6.63 -9.29
N ILE A 202 -1.61 6.46 -10.49
CA ILE A 202 -0.44 7.22 -10.94
C ILE A 202 -0.85 8.63 -11.35
N LEU A 203 -2.04 8.83 -11.89
CA LEU A 203 -2.47 10.12 -12.42
C LEU A 203 -2.32 11.28 -11.41
N PRO A 204 -2.80 11.18 -10.14
CA PRO A 204 -2.55 12.22 -9.15
C PRO A 204 -1.07 12.48 -8.87
N LEU A 205 -0.17 11.51 -9.09
CA LEU A 205 1.28 11.64 -8.89
C LEU A 205 1.96 12.46 -9.97
N LEU A 206 1.46 12.37 -11.20
CA LEU A 206 2.05 13.05 -12.35
C LEU A 206 1.67 14.53 -12.39
N VAL A 207 0.59 14.92 -11.74
CA VAL A 207 0.19 16.33 -11.74
C VAL A 207 1.14 17.15 -10.85
N PRO A 208 1.92 18.09 -11.42
CA PRO A 208 2.87 18.88 -10.67
C PRO A 208 2.16 19.70 -9.59
N ASP A 209 2.80 19.84 -8.43
CA ASP A 209 2.28 20.71 -7.35
C ASP A 209 2.12 22.16 -7.81
N ARG A 210 2.84 22.57 -8.87
CA ARG A 210 2.70 23.89 -9.52
C ARG A 210 1.33 24.11 -10.17
N LEU A 211 0.65 23.05 -10.62
CA LEU A 211 -0.70 23.16 -11.17
C LEU A 211 -1.77 23.27 -10.08
N PHE A 212 -1.41 23.01 -8.82
CA PHE A 212 -2.30 23.14 -7.66
C PHE A 212 -1.55 23.78 -6.50
N PRO A 213 -1.23 25.09 -6.57
CA PRO A 213 -0.53 25.78 -5.51
C PRO A 213 -1.37 25.77 -4.23
N LEU A 214 -1.07 24.81 -3.34
CA LEU A 214 -1.72 24.62 -2.05
C LEU A 214 -1.37 25.72 -1.03
N ALA A 215 -0.41 26.60 -1.36
CA ALA A 215 0.25 27.47 -0.37
C ALA A 215 0.13 28.98 -0.62
N GLN A 216 -0.46 29.45 -1.73
CA GLN A 216 -0.76 30.88 -1.88
C GLN A 216 -2.24 31.12 -1.59
N ALA A 217 -2.55 31.02 -0.29
CA ALA A 217 -3.86 31.17 0.32
C ALA A 217 -4.48 32.57 0.21
N SER A 218 -4.06 33.43 -0.73
CA SER A 218 -4.39 34.86 -0.66
C SER A 218 -5.23 35.45 -1.80
N ALA A 219 -5.54 34.75 -2.90
CA ALA A 219 -6.44 35.36 -3.91
C ALA A 219 -7.11 34.44 -4.94
N GLU A 220 -6.66 33.18 -5.11
CA GLU A 220 -7.12 32.40 -6.27
C GLU A 220 -8.56 31.86 -6.09
N PRO A 221 -9.39 31.91 -7.15
CA PRO A 221 -10.77 31.46 -7.13
C PRO A 221 -10.84 29.98 -6.73
N LYS A 222 -11.64 29.70 -5.70
CA LYS A 222 -11.96 28.33 -5.27
C LYS A 222 -12.41 27.53 -6.49
N SER A 223 -11.65 26.49 -6.84
CA SER A 223 -12.08 25.51 -7.84
C SER A 223 -13.48 25.03 -7.48
N ARG A 224 -14.44 25.19 -8.39
CA ARG A 224 -15.87 24.93 -8.16
C ARG A 224 -16.17 23.48 -7.72
N PHE A 225 -15.23 22.57 -7.92
CA PHE A 225 -15.38 21.13 -7.66
C PHE A 225 -14.36 20.59 -6.63
N ALA A 226 -13.68 21.47 -5.88
CA ALA A 226 -12.83 21.01 -4.79
C ALA A 226 -13.68 20.56 -3.59
N ILE A 227 -13.33 19.41 -3.01
CA ILE A 227 -13.92 18.92 -1.76
C ILE A 227 -12.92 19.09 -0.61
N SER A 228 -13.36 19.10 0.64
CA SER A 228 -12.38 19.11 1.75
C SER A 228 -11.61 17.78 1.78
N LEU A 229 -10.32 17.82 2.11
CA LEU A 229 -9.49 16.62 2.28
C LEU A 229 -10.08 15.68 3.35
N LYS A 230 -10.69 16.27 4.39
CA LYS A 230 -11.43 15.54 5.43
C LYS A 230 -12.59 14.75 4.83
N THR A 231 -13.42 15.38 3.99
CA THR A 231 -14.52 14.72 3.28
C THR A 231 -13.98 13.57 2.44
N LEU A 232 -12.89 13.78 1.70
CA LEU A 232 -12.28 12.72 0.89
C LEU A 232 -11.84 11.52 1.73
N TYR A 233 -11.16 11.73 2.86
CA TYR A 233 -10.79 10.63 3.75
C TYR A 233 -11.99 9.87 4.30
N VAL A 234 -13.06 10.57 4.71
CA VAL A 234 -14.29 9.94 5.22
C VAL A 234 -14.96 9.10 4.13
N VAL A 235 -15.06 9.63 2.91
CA VAL A 235 -15.62 8.90 1.76
C VAL A 235 -14.79 7.65 1.45
N VAL A 236 -13.47 7.79 1.40
CA VAL A 236 -12.55 6.68 1.11
C VAL A 236 -12.57 5.62 2.22
N PHE A 237 -12.61 6.04 3.48
CA PHE A 237 -12.78 5.13 4.61
C PHE A 237 -14.10 4.37 4.53
N GLY A 238 -15.22 5.07 4.33
CA GLY A 238 -16.54 4.45 4.20
C GLY A 238 -16.60 3.45 3.04
N ALA A 239 -16.08 3.83 1.88
CA ALA A 239 -15.99 2.96 0.71
C ALA A 239 -15.13 1.72 0.98
N ALA A 240 -13.93 1.90 1.57
CA ALA A 240 -13.05 0.78 1.92
C ALA A 240 -13.70 -0.18 2.92
N LEU A 241 -14.41 0.36 3.92
CA LEU A 241 -15.15 -0.43 4.91
C LEU A 241 -16.27 -1.25 4.26
N VAL A 242 -17.08 -0.64 3.38
CA VAL A 242 -18.15 -1.33 2.66
C VAL A 242 -17.57 -2.42 1.75
N LEU A 243 -16.57 -2.10 0.94
CA LEU A 243 -15.94 -3.07 0.03
C LEU A 243 -15.37 -4.26 0.81
N HIS A 244 -14.65 -3.99 1.90
CA HIS A 244 -14.06 -5.02 2.74
C HIS A 244 -15.12 -5.87 3.46
N ALA A 245 -16.21 -5.26 3.95
CA ALA A 245 -17.30 -6.00 4.56
C ALA A 245 -17.97 -6.94 3.54
N CYS A 246 -18.25 -6.44 2.33
CA CYS A 246 -18.83 -7.23 1.25
C CYS A 246 -17.95 -8.43 0.88
N THR A 247 -16.66 -8.22 0.64
CA THR A 247 -15.74 -9.28 0.25
C THR A 247 -15.44 -10.24 1.41
N THR A 248 -15.47 -9.77 2.66
CA THR A 248 -15.40 -10.64 3.85
C THR A 248 -16.63 -11.55 3.91
N GLY A 249 -17.84 -11.03 3.68
CA GLY A 249 -19.05 -11.84 3.58
C GLY A 249 -18.96 -12.87 2.46
N GLN A 250 -18.49 -12.47 1.28
CA GLN A 250 -18.26 -13.37 0.15
C GLN A 250 -17.20 -14.44 0.45
N ALA A 251 -16.12 -14.09 1.14
CA ALA A 251 -15.05 -15.00 1.52
C ALA A 251 -15.47 -15.99 2.61
N ALA A 252 -16.31 -15.56 3.55
CA ALA A 252 -16.94 -16.43 4.53
C ALA A 252 -17.84 -17.46 3.83
N GLY A 253 -18.73 -17.01 2.93
CA GLY A 253 -19.74 -17.86 2.31
C GLY A 253 -20.92 -18.15 3.24
N ASP A 254 -21.87 -18.97 2.77
CA ASP A 254 -23.05 -19.39 3.53
C ASP A 254 -22.88 -20.85 4.00
N PRO A 255 -23.22 -21.21 5.26
CA PRO A 255 -23.74 -20.40 6.37
C PRO A 255 -22.67 -19.55 7.09
N PRO A 256 -23.05 -18.60 7.99
CA PRO A 256 -22.11 -17.72 8.69
C PRO A 256 -20.99 -18.50 9.39
N VAL A 257 -19.80 -18.33 8.85
CA VAL A 257 -18.60 -19.05 9.25
C VAL A 257 -18.04 -18.44 10.54
N SER A 258 -17.75 -19.27 11.55
CA SER A 258 -17.02 -18.83 12.74
C SER A 258 -15.74 -18.08 12.36
N ILE A 259 -15.34 -17.04 13.10
CA ILE A 259 -14.08 -16.30 12.88
C ILE A 259 -12.89 -17.26 12.76
N ARG A 260 -12.87 -18.34 13.54
CA ARG A 260 -11.86 -19.40 13.46
C ARG A 260 -11.80 -20.04 12.08
N ASN A 261 -12.95 -20.38 11.52
CA ASN A 261 -13.04 -21.04 10.21
C ASN A 261 -12.69 -20.06 9.08
N LEU A 262 -13.05 -18.78 9.20
CA LEU A 262 -12.61 -17.74 8.27
C LEU A 262 -11.09 -17.58 8.31
N ALA A 263 -10.49 -17.55 9.51
CA ALA A 263 -9.05 -17.46 9.69
C ALA A 263 -8.32 -18.69 9.11
N LEU A 264 -8.83 -19.90 9.36
CA LEU A 264 -8.29 -21.14 8.77
C LEU A 264 -8.39 -21.12 7.24
N LYS A 265 -9.53 -20.67 6.69
CA LYS A 265 -9.70 -20.53 5.24
C LYS A 265 -8.74 -19.51 4.65
N ALA A 266 -8.60 -18.34 5.28
CA ALA A 266 -7.66 -17.31 4.87
C ALA A 266 -6.21 -17.81 4.93
N TRP A 267 -5.85 -18.57 5.98
CA TRP A 267 -4.54 -19.20 6.13
C TRP A 267 -4.24 -20.25 5.06
N ASN A 268 -5.22 -21.09 4.73
CA ASN A 268 -5.09 -22.09 3.68
C ASN A 268 -4.92 -21.42 2.31
N VAL A 269 -5.70 -20.37 2.03
CA VAL A 269 -5.58 -19.59 0.79
C VAL A 269 -4.24 -18.86 0.72
N LEU A 270 -3.75 -18.30 1.83
CA LEU A 270 -2.44 -17.67 1.92
C LEU A 270 -1.30 -18.61 1.47
N HIS A 271 -1.46 -19.93 1.65
CA HIS A 271 -0.44 -20.92 1.28
C HIS A 271 -0.85 -21.79 0.08
N SER A 272 -1.98 -21.51 -0.58
CA SER A 272 -2.47 -22.35 -1.68
C SER A 272 -1.69 -22.17 -2.97
N HIS A 273 -1.11 -20.98 -3.17
CA HIS A 273 -0.36 -20.64 -4.38
C HIS A 273 0.78 -19.68 -4.06
N PRO A 274 1.97 -19.81 -4.66
CA PRO A 274 3.12 -18.95 -4.33
C PRO A 274 2.85 -17.45 -4.56
N ALA A 275 2.17 -17.10 -5.66
CA ALA A 275 1.78 -15.70 -5.91
C ALA A 275 0.78 -15.17 -4.86
N GLN A 276 -0.15 -16.01 -4.41
CA GLN A 276 -1.09 -15.68 -3.34
C GLN A 276 -0.36 -15.48 -2.01
N SER A 277 0.62 -16.34 -1.73
CA SER A 277 1.47 -16.24 -0.54
C SER A 277 2.29 -14.96 -0.55
N SER A 278 2.93 -14.63 -1.68
CA SER A 278 3.68 -13.37 -1.83
C SER A 278 2.81 -12.15 -1.53
N ILE A 279 1.61 -12.06 -2.10
CA ILE A 279 0.71 -10.91 -1.90
C ILE A 279 0.15 -10.91 -0.48
N GLY A 280 -0.31 -12.05 0.03
CA GLY A 280 -0.88 -12.12 1.37
C GLY A 280 0.14 -11.80 2.46
N TRP A 281 1.39 -12.24 2.32
CA TRP A 281 2.47 -11.83 3.21
C TRP A 281 2.86 -10.37 3.05
N ASP A 282 2.76 -9.80 1.85
CA ASP A 282 2.94 -8.37 1.63
C ASP A 282 1.87 -7.55 2.38
N VAL A 283 0.61 -8.00 2.39
CA VAL A 283 -0.47 -7.41 3.21
C VAL A 283 -0.13 -7.45 4.71
N ILE A 284 0.33 -8.61 5.20
CA ILE A 284 0.69 -8.79 6.61
C ILE A 284 1.84 -7.86 6.98
N TRP A 285 2.92 -7.85 6.20
CA TRP A 285 4.07 -6.99 6.46
C TRP A 285 3.74 -5.50 6.36
N THR A 286 2.91 -5.08 5.39
CA THR A 286 2.43 -3.70 5.29
C THR A 286 1.64 -3.32 6.55
N SER A 287 0.78 -4.21 7.04
CA SER A 287 -0.02 -3.98 8.25
C SER A 287 0.85 -3.88 9.51
N ILE A 288 1.81 -4.80 9.69
CA ILE A 288 2.79 -4.75 10.80
C ILE A 288 3.57 -3.44 10.74
N SER A 289 4.06 -3.06 9.57
CA SER A 289 4.86 -1.86 9.37
C SER A 289 4.06 -0.59 9.70
N PHE A 290 2.79 -0.55 9.31
CA PHE A 290 1.88 0.53 9.64
C PHE A 290 1.64 0.64 11.15
N VAL A 291 1.38 -0.48 11.84
CA VAL A 291 1.22 -0.50 13.30
C VAL A 291 2.50 -0.04 14.00
N VAL A 292 3.66 -0.55 13.59
CA VAL A 292 4.96 -0.13 14.14
C VAL A 292 5.17 1.38 13.92
N TRP A 293 4.80 1.90 12.76
CA TRP A 293 4.88 3.33 12.48
C TRP A 293 4.03 4.17 13.42
N LEU A 294 2.81 3.74 13.73
CA LEU A 294 1.93 4.42 14.70
C LEU A 294 2.45 4.36 16.14
N ILE A 295 3.09 3.26 16.52
CA ILE A 295 3.72 3.12 17.84
C ILE A 295 4.93 4.04 17.96
N LEU A 296 5.74 4.14 16.91
CA LEU A 296 6.97 4.94 16.91
C LEU A 296 6.73 6.45 16.72
N HIS A 297 5.55 6.86 16.23
CA HIS A 297 5.17 8.26 16.02
C HIS A 297 3.93 8.64 16.85
N PRO A 298 4.05 8.72 18.19
CA PRO A 298 2.93 9.06 19.05
C PRO A 298 2.34 10.45 18.77
N GLU A 299 3.11 11.35 18.17
CA GLU A 299 2.64 12.66 17.70
C GLU A 299 1.62 12.56 16.55
N LEU A 300 1.60 11.43 15.84
CA LEU A 300 0.65 11.10 14.78
C LEU A 300 -0.38 10.07 15.28
N GLN A 301 -0.83 10.17 16.53
CA GLN A 301 -1.94 9.33 17.02
C GLN A 301 -3.29 10.05 16.86
N PRO A 302 -4.35 9.33 16.44
CA PRO A 302 -5.71 9.85 16.36
C PRO A 302 -6.12 10.58 17.64
N ARG A 303 -6.57 11.84 17.53
CA ARG A 303 -7.11 12.59 18.68
C ARG A 303 -8.37 11.97 19.31
N VAL A 304 -8.98 11.00 18.62
CA VAL A 304 -10.25 10.36 19.01
C VAL A 304 -10.06 9.36 20.15
N LEU A 305 -8.85 8.82 20.34
CA LEU A 305 -8.58 7.94 21.47
C LEU A 305 -8.20 8.80 22.68
N PRO A 306 -8.72 8.48 23.89
CA PRO A 306 -8.42 9.24 25.09
C PRO A 306 -6.91 9.30 25.25
N SER A 307 -6.37 10.50 25.03
CA SER A 307 -4.97 10.83 25.01
C SER A 307 -4.41 10.84 26.43
N SER A 308 -4.52 9.70 27.12
CA SER A 308 -3.66 9.48 28.27
C SER A 308 -2.24 9.40 27.72
N PRO A 309 -1.32 10.33 28.08
CA PRO A 309 0.06 10.27 27.64
C PRO A 309 0.82 9.06 28.22
N THR A 310 0.13 8.20 28.98
CA THR A 310 0.68 7.01 29.58
C THR A 310 1.00 5.95 28.52
N ILE A 311 2.11 5.26 28.71
CA ILE A 311 2.54 4.10 27.91
C ILE A 311 1.41 3.06 27.78
N LYS A 312 0.57 2.93 28.82
CA LYS A 312 -0.60 2.04 28.83
C LYS A 312 -1.65 2.40 27.78
N GLY A 313 -1.98 3.69 27.61
CA GLY A 313 -2.92 4.14 26.58
C GLY A 313 -2.42 3.80 25.17
N ARG A 314 -1.13 4.03 24.92
CA ARG A 314 -0.48 3.70 23.64
C ARG A 314 -0.48 2.21 23.35
N PHE A 315 -0.20 1.39 24.36
CA PHE A 315 -0.24 -0.06 24.24
C PHE A 315 -1.66 -0.56 23.94
N LEU A 316 -2.68 -0.01 24.59
CA LEU A 316 -4.08 -0.36 24.33
C LEU A 316 -4.53 0.04 22.92
N THR A 317 -4.13 1.22 22.42
CA THR A 317 -4.37 1.60 21.03
C THR A 317 -3.67 0.65 20.06
N ALA A 318 -2.41 0.32 20.32
CA ALA A 318 -1.67 -0.64 19.50
C ALA A 318 -2.33 -2.03 19.53
N MET A 319 -2.74 -2.52 20.70
CA MET A 319 -3.47 -3.77 20.82
C MET A 319 -4.81 -3.72 20.09
N TYR A 320 -5.58 -2.64 20.22
CA TYR A 320 -6.82 -2.47 19.47
C TYR A 320 -6.55 -2.51 17.96
N LEU A 321 -5.53 -1.81 17.48
CA LEU A 321 -5.16 -1.82 16.07
C LEU A 321 -4.69 -3.22 15.63
N VAL A 322 -3.87 -3.92 16.41
CA VAL A 322 -3.42 -5.29 16.15
C VAL A 322 -4.58 -6.27 16.12
N MET A 323 -5.52 -6.16 17.05
CA MET A 323 -6.71 -7.02 17.13
C MET A 323 -7.73 -6.68 16.05
N ALA A 324 -7.80 -5.41 15.64
CA ALA A 324 -8.57 -4.98 14.50
C ALA A 324 -7.91 -5.44 13.20
N THR A 325 -6.58 -5.52 13.10
CA THR A 325 -5.83 -5.80 11.87
C THR A 325 -6.32 -7.06 11.14
N PRO A 326 -6.58 -8.23 11.77
CA PRO A 326 -7.12 -9.40 11.09
C PRO A 326 -8.49 -9.20 10.42
N LEU A 327 -9.31 -8.27 10.95
CA LEU A 327 -10.69 -8.02 10.52
C LEU A 327 -10.85 -6.70 9.77
N LEU A 328 -9.96 -5.74 10.00
CA LEU A 328 -9.87 -4.38 9.50
C LEU A 328 -8.39 -4.17 9.17
N LEU A 329 -7.96 -4.78 8.07
CA LEU A 329 -6.58 -4.70 7.59
C LEU A 329 -6.20 -3.25 7.23
N VAL A 330 -4.91 -3.04 6.96
CA VAL A 330 -4.33 -1.72 6.70
C VAL A 330 -5.09 -0.90 5.63
N GLY A 331 -5.72 -1.55 4.66
CA GLY A 331 -6.53 -0.91 3.63
C GLY A 331 -7.75 -0.14 4.16
N VAL A 332 -8.32 -0.56 5.29
CA VAL A 332 -9.50 0.08 5.91
C VAL A 332 -9.08 1.06 7.00
N LEU A 333 -8.10 0.71 7.85
CA LEU A 333 -7.74 1.56 8.99
C LEU A 333 -6.90 2.77 8.62
N ALA A 334 -6.02 2.65 7.62
CA ALA A 334 -5.07 3.71 7.31
C ALA A 334 -5.74 5.05 6.91
N PRO A 335 -6.83 5.10 6.10
CA PRO A 335 -7.54 6.35 5.83
C PRO A 335 -8.12 7.01 7.09
N HIS A 336 -8.65 6.22 8.02
CA HIS A 336 -9.22 6.75 9.28
C HIS A 336 -8.13 7.30 10.20
N VAL A 337 -7.02 6.56 10.34
CA VAL A 337 -5.90 7.01 11.14
C VAL A 337 -5.31 8.28 10.54
N PHE A 338 -4.98 8.29 9.24
CA PHE A 338 -4.49 9.49 8.61
C PHE A 338 -5.48 10.67 8.72
N TRP A 339 -6.79 10.44 8.66
CA TRP A 339 -7.75 11.52 8.88
C TRP A 339 -7.60 12.18 10.26
N THR A 340 -7.42 11.37 11.29
CA THR A 340 -7.49 11.79 12.70
C THR A 340 -6.18 12.32 13.27
N THR A 341 -5.07 12.12 12.53
CA THR A 341 -3.71 12.61 12.83
C THR A 341 -3.45 13.93 12.14
#